data_AF-A0A8J3DAM1-F1
#
_entry.id   AF-A0A8J3DAM1-F1
#
_cell.length_a   1.000
_cell.length_b   1.000
_cell.length_c   1.000
_cell.angle_alpha   90.00
_cell.angle_beta   90.00
_cell.angle_gamma   90.00
#
_symmetry.space_group_name_H-M   'P 1'
#
loop_
_entity.id
_entity.type
_entity.pdbx_description
1 polymer ?
#
loop_
_entity_poly.entity_id
_entity_poly.type
_entity_poly.pdbx_seq_one_letter_code
_entity_poly.pdbx_strand_id
1 'polypeptide(L)'
;MNPCTYLAGNPFLRPQYTDAFQIGYGYKGKTSVSLSYNHTSDAMLGGNDQIGDQIRVTTVNVATFHNVNLNLSSPWQPVKWWTLRPSVDIFLNAYDAE
;
A
#
# COMPACT_ATOMS: atom_id res chain seq x y z
N MET A 1 -1.79 -16.01 24.60
CA MET A 1 -2.11 -14.58 24.82
C MET A 1 -1.41 -14.16 26.10
N ASN A 2 -0.60 -13.10 26.06
CA ASN A 2 0.08 -12.60 27.26
C ASN A 2 -0.97 -12.02 28.21
N PRO A 3 -0.87 -12.24 29.54
CA PRO A 3 -1.84 -11.75 30.52
C PRO A 3 -1.93 -10.21 30.60
N CYS A 4 -0.98 -9.50 29.98
CA CYS A 4 -0.87 -8.05 29.97
C CYS A 4 -1.32 -7.41 28.65
N THR A 5 -2.03 -8.11 27.76
CA THR A 5 -2.48 -7.51 26.48
C THR A 5 -3.90 -7.90 26.15
N TYR A 6 -4.77 -6.92 25.88
CA TYR A 6 -6.15 -7.16 25.46
C TYR A 6 -6.51 -6.33 24.22
N LEU A 7 -7.37 -6.90 23.37
CA LEU A 7 -7.90 -6.25 22.18
C LEU A 7 -9.12 -5.41 22.57
N ALA A 8 -9.14 -4.15 22.15
CA ALA A 8 -10.28 -3.27 22.33
C ALA A 8 -10.67 -2.63 21.00
N GLY A 9 -11.97 -2.58 20.72
CA GLY A 9 -12.49 -1.79 19.61
C GLY A 9 -12.32 -0.30 19.86
N ASN A 10 -12.23 0.49 18.79
CA ASN A 10 -12.19 1.95 18.87
C ASN A 10 -13.50 2.54 18.31
N PRO A 11 -14.40 3.07 19.16
CA PRO A 11 -15.66 3.68 18.72
C PRO A 11 -15.47 5.03 18.00
N PHE A 12 -14.25 5.60 18.02
CA PHE A 12 -13.90 6.84 17.34
C PHE A 12 -13.26 6.62 15.96
N LEU A 13 -13.27 5.38 15.45
CA LEU A 13 -12.75 5.08 14.12
C LEU A 13 -13.52 5.88 13.06
N ARG A 14 -12.76 6.64 12.28
CA ARG A 14 -13.23 7.30 11.06
C ARG A 14 -13.03 6.36 9.88
N PRO A 15 -13.94 6.30 8.91
CA PRO A 15 -13.74 5.52 7.71
C PRO A 15 -12.47 5.98 6.96
N GLN A 16 -11.72 5.04 6.41
CA GLN A 16 -10.57 5.31 5.56
C GLN A 16 -11.05 5.56 4.12
N TYR A 17 -10.54 6.61 3.49
CA TYR A 17 -10.83 6.94 2.09
C TYR A 17 -9.56 6.90 1.26
N THR A 18 -9.64 6.34 0.05
CA THR A 18 -8.51 6.29 -0.89
C THR A 18 -8.91 6.87 -2.24
N ASP A 19 -8.25 7.96 -2.63
CA ASP A 19 -8.30 8.52 -3.96
C ASP A 19 -7.21 7.86 -4.82
N ALA A 20 -7.64 7.17 -5.87
CA ALA A 20 -6.74 6.41 -6.75
C ALA A 20 -6.75 7.00 -8.16
N PHE A 21 -5.56 7.31 -8.67
CA PHE A 21 -5.36 7.73 -10.05
C PHE A 21 -4.35 6.80 -10.72
N GLN A 22 -4.67 6.32 -11.92
CA GLN A 22 -3.80 5.46 -12.70
C GLN A 22 -3.75 5.92 -14.15
N ILE A 23 -2.53 5.99 -14.69
CA ILE A 23 -2.27 6.17 -16.11
C ILE A 23 -1.51 4.98 -16.66
N GLY A 24 -1.95 4.48 -17.82
CA GLY A 24 -1.35 3.34 -18.49
C GLY A 24 -1.06 3.64 -19.95
N TYR A 25 0.03 3.08 -20.46
CA TYR A 25 0.41 3.11 -21.85
C TYR A 25 0.76 1.70 -22.35
N GLY A 26 0.17 1.32 -23.47
CA GLY A 26 0.45 0.06 -24.15
C GLY A 26 1.13 0.30 -25.49
N TYR A 27 2.25 -0.38 -25.76
CA TYR A 27 2.92 -0.33 -27.06
C TYR A 27 2.83 -1.67 -27.79
N LYS A 28 2.27 -1.62 -29.01
CA LYS A 28 2.11 -2.76 -29.93
C LYS A 28 1.44 -4.00 -29.33
N GLY A 29 0.59 -3.82 -28.31
CA GLY A 29 -0.09 -4.90 -27.59
C GLY A 29 0.86 -5.87 -26.88
N LYS A 30 2.11 -5.45 -26.63
CA LYS A 30 3.17 -6.30 -26.07
C LYS A 30 3.76 -5.69 -24.81
N THR A 31 4.13 -4.43 -24.87
CA THR A 31 4.72 -3.70 -23.74
C THR A 31 3.63 -2.93 -23.01
N SER A 32 3.61 -3.01 -21.69
CA SER A 32 2.74 -2.20 -20.84
C SER A 32 3.59 -1.39 -19.86
N VAL A 33 3.22 -0.12 -19.68
CA VAL A 33 3.73 0.74 -18.63
C VAL A 33 2.53 1.32 -17.91
N SER A 34 2.51 1.28 -16.59
CA SER A 34 1.49 2.00 -15.82
C SER A 34 2.09 2.66 -14.59
N LEU A 35 1.64 3.87 -14.33
CA LEU A 35 1.97 4.63 -13.13
C LEU A 35 0.67 4.87 -12.37
N SER A 36 0.67 4.54 -11.09
CA SER A 36 -0.48 4.69 -10.21
C SER A 36 -0.08 5.53 -9.01
N TYR A 37 -0.98 6.40 -8.58
CA TYR A 37 -0.87 7.20 -7.37
C TYR A 37 -2.12 7.02 -6.54
N ASN A 38 -1.95 6.65 -5.28
CA ASN A 38 -3.00 6.49 -4.30
C ASN A 38 -2.75 7.43 -3.14
N HIS A 39 -3.77 8.21 -2.79
CA HIS A 39 -3.78 9.04 -1.60
C HIS A 39 -4.85 8.50 -0.66
N THR A 40 -4.41 8.03 0.50
CA THR A 40 -5.30 7.46 1.52
C THR A 40 -5.36 8.39 2.71
N SER A 41 -6.54 8.94 2.97
CA SER A 41 -6.85 9.71 4.17
C SER A 41 -7.37 8.79 5.27
N ASP A 42 -7.13 9.17 6.53
CA ASP A 42 -7.59 8.44 7.72
C ASP A 42 -7.11 6.98 7.77
N ALA A 43 -5.82 6.74 7.48
CA ALA A 43 -5.27 5.39 7.45
C ALA A 43 -5.41 4.71 8.82
N MET A 44 -6.09 3.56 8.82
CA MET A 44 -6.34 2.76 10.02
C MET A 44 -5.15 1.85 10.31
N LEU A 45 -4.40 2.15 11.36
CA LEU A 45 -3.27 1.32 11.80
C LEU A 45 -3.52 0.79 13.22
N GLY A 46 -2.89 -0.33 13.54
CA GLY A 46 -2.89 -0.86 14.90
C GLY A 46 -2.05 0.03 15.81
N GLY A 47 -2.66 0.60 16.84
CA GLY A 47 -2.02 1.32 17.93
C GLY A 47 -2.00 0.49 19.20
N ASN A 48 -0.95 0.69 19.99
CA ASN A 48 -0.80 0.09 21.32
C ASN A 48 -0.86 1.21 22.35
N ASP A 49 -1.89 1.22 23.18
CA ASP A 49 -2.01 2.13 24.32
C ASP A 49 -1.67 1.38 25.61
N GLN A 50 -0.73 1.90 26.40
CA GLN A 50 -0.46 1.36 27.71
C GLN A 50 -1.43 1.93 28.74
N ILE A 51 -2.19 1.07 29.42
CA ILE A 51 -3.11 1.41 30.50
C ILE A 51 -2.67 0.64 31.75
N GLY A 52 -1.87 1.29 32.60
CA GLY A 52 -1.23 0.66 33.76
C GLY A 52 -0.23 -0.43 33.34
N ASP A 53 -0.41 -1.65 33.88
CA ASP A 53 0.42 -2.83 33.55
C ASP A 53 -0.11 -3.64 32.35
N GLN A 54 -1.15 -3.14 31.67
CA GLN A 54 -1.76 -3.78 30.51
C GLN A 54 -1.60 -2.93 29.24
N ILE A 55 -1.39 -3.60 28.12
CA ILE A 55 -1.33 -3.04 26.77
C ILE A 55 -2.70 -3.25 26.13
N ARG A 56 -3.39 -2.15 25.82
CA ARG A 56 -4.58 -2.14 24.99
C ARG A 56 -4.15 -2.05 23.53
N VAL A 57 -4.48 -3.07 22.75
CA VAL A 57 -4.30 -3.05 21.29
C VAL A 57 -5.60 -2.59 20.67
N THR A 58 -5.56 -1.47 19.94
CA THR A 58 -6.74 -0.88 19.31
C THR A 58 -6.39 -0.31 17.94
N THR A 59 -7.37 -0.16 17.05
CA THR A 59 -7.14 0.45 15.74
C THR A 59 -7.38 1.95 15.83
N VAL A 60 -6.49 2.76 15.29
CA VAL A 60 -6.58 4.22 15.28
C VAL A 60 -6.36 4.76 13.87
N ASN A 61 -6.98 5.89 13.55
CA ASN A 61 -6.66 6.67 12.35
C ASN A 61 -5.47 7.57 12.70
N VAL A 62 -4.32 7.37 12.06
CA VAL A 62 -3.04 7.99 12.51
C VAL A 62 -2.23 8.65 11.41
N ALA A 63 -2.54 8.39 10.15
CA ALA A 63 -1.71 8.88 9.07
C ALA A 63 -2.51 9.15 7.80
N THR A 64 -1.98 10.07 7.02
CA THR A 64 -2.20 10.10 5.58
C THR A 64 -1.18 9.17 4.95
N PHE A 65 -1.65 8.27 4.08
CA PHE A 65 -0.79 7.31 3.39
C PHE A 65 -0.77 7.57 1.89
N HIS A 66 0.42 7.81 1.35
CA HIS A 66 0.65 7.98 -0.08
C HIS A 66 1.36 6.77 -0.65
N ASN A 67 0.85 6.25 -1.75
CA ASN A 67 1.46 5.15 -2.48
C ASN A 67 1.62 5.51 -3.96
N VAL A 68 2.84 5.40 -4.46
CA VAL A 68 3.16 5.48 -5.89
C VAL A 68 3.60 4.10 -6.35
N ASN A 69 3.00 3.60 -7.43
CA ASN A 69 3.41 2.36 -8.07
C ASN A 69 3.76 2.61 -9.54
N LEU A 70 4.90 2.10 -9.97
CA LEU A 70 5.28 1.99 -11.38
C LEU A 70 5.39 0.52 -11.76
N ASN A 71 4.58 0.09 -12.73
CA ASN A 71 4.63 -1.24 -13.33
C ASN A 71 5.09 -1.15 -14.79
N LEU A 72 6.06 -1.97 -15.15
CA LEU A 72 6.58 -2.11 -16.51
C LEU A 72 6.63 -3.58 -16.86
N SER A 73 6.05 -3.96 -18.00
CA SER A 73 6.18 -5.31 -18.54
C SER A 73 6.46 -5.26 -20.04
N SER A 74 7.39 -6.10 -20.52
CA SER A 74 7.70 -6.13 -21.94
C SER A 74 8.28 -7.46 -22.39
N PRO A 75 7.72 -8.13 -23.41
CA PRO A 75 8.31 -9.32 -24.00
C PRO A 75 9.46 -8.94 -24.94
N TRP A 76 10.66 -9.45 -24.69
CA TRP A 76 11.88 -9.21 -25.48
C TRP A 76 12.38 -10.52 -26.10
N GLN A 77 12.84 -10.47 -27.34
CA GLN A 77 13.41 -11.62 -28.05
C GLN A 77 14.80 -11.24 -28.58
N PRO A 78 15.84 -11.24 -27.71
CA PRO A 78 17.17 -10.79 -28.10
C PRO A 78 17.81 -11.70 -29.17
N VAL A 79 17.49 -13.00 -29.15
CA VAL A 79 17.87 -14.00 -30.15
C VAL A 79 16.67 -14.87 -30.49
N LYS A 80 16.59 -15.41 -31.71
CA LYS A 80 15.40 -16.10 -32.25
C LYS A 80 14.90 -17.29 -31.42
N TRP A 81 15.77 -17.91 -30.63
CA TRP A 81 15.47 -19.08 -29.80
C TRP A 81 15.10 -18.70 -28.36
N TRP A 82 15.16 -17.42 -27.97
CA TRP A 82 14.82 -16.93 -26.63
C TRP A 82 13.58 -16.06 -26.67
N THR A 83 12.70 -16.24 -25.69
CA THR A 83 11.63 -15.29 -25.39
C THR A 83 11.72 -14.92 -23.91
N LEU A 84 12.06 -13.67 -23.65
CA LEU A 84 12.11 -13.08 -22.33
C LEU A 84 10.82 -12.28 -22.10
N ARG A 85 10.31 -12.28 -20.87
CA ARG A 85 9.19 -11.44 -20.45
C ARG A 85 9.51 -10.75 -19.13
N PRO A 86 10.49 -9.84 -19.10
CA PRO A 86 10.75 -9.05 -17.91
C PRO A 86 9.49 -8.28 -17.47
N SER A 87 9.28 -8.27 -16.17
CA SER A 87 8.34 -7.40 -15.47
C SER A 87 9.10 -6.72 -14.33
N VAL A 88 8.76 -5.46 -14.07
CA VAL A 88 9.36 -4.64 -13.04
C VAL A 88 8.22 -3.92 -12.34
N ASP A 89 8.22 -4.03 -11.01
CA ASP A 89 7.28 -3.36 -10.13
C ASP A 89 8.05 -2.56 -9.09
N ILE A 90 7.79 -1.26 -9.05
CA ILE A 90 8.43 -0.33 -8.10
C ILE A 90 7.32 0.29 -7.26
N PHE A 91 7.48 0.21 -5.94
CA PHE A 91 6.54 0.75 -4.96
C PHE A 91 7.24 1.76 -4.07
N LEU A 92 6.69 2.96 -3.98
CA LEU A 92 7.11 3.98 -3.04
C LEU A 92 5.93 4.27 -2.10
N ASN A 93 6.18 4.14 -0.81
CA ASN A 93 5.20 4.28 0.25
C ASN A 93 5.67 5.39 1.18
N ALA A 94 4.84 6.41 1.40
CA ALA A 94 5.10 7.48 2.33
C ALA A 94 3.93 7.58 3.32
N TYR A 95 4.28 7.69 4.61
CA TYR A 95 3.33 7.90 5.69
C TYR A 95 3.59 9.29 6.24
N ASP A 96 2.60 10.15 6.14
CA ASP A 96 2.59 11.43 6.82
C ASP A 96 1.73 11.27 8.08
N ALA A 97 2.40 11.22 9.22
CA ALA A 97 1.73 11.23 10.52
C ALA A 97 1.17 12.63 10.77
N GLU A 98 -0.08 12.70 11.22
CA GLU A 98 -0.76 13.95 11.59
C GLU A 98 -0.26 14.49 12.94
#